data_AF-A0A497S5E8-F1
#
_entry.id   AF-A0A497S5E8-F1
#
_cell.length_a   1.000
_cell.length_b   1.000
_cell.length_c   1.000
_cell.angle_alpha   90.00
_cell.angle_beta   90.00
_cell.angle_gamma   90.00
#
_symmetry.space_group_name_H-M   'P 1'
#
loop_
_entity.id
_entity.type
_entity.pdbx_description
1 polymer ?
#
loop_
_entity_poly.entity_id
_entity_poly.type
_entity_poly.pdbx_seq_one_letter_code
_entity_poly.pdbx_strand_id
1 'polypeptide(L)'
;MIKRFIKKRIFRASFRIIILSIVLSILSNYIVATPPNITDVWQFPPLWIPTNNNITIYADVIDIDGNLNTVFLDVIKPNGINDTDIEMRLMGGDWKVQYNGTRRGEYRYRIHAVDMAGEENYSDYYYFYVLYLPDQLDLINVTVNVAVSCCGAITFFYVPEKIIQNQTVVFLLFFQNCGNTRLDEKINNITIYNETGSYVTSWSGPGSPAGGLDPMEESVFWTIWSTVGKPIGNYSAVGFVEYFGLISNET
;
A
#
# COMPACT_ATOMS: atom_id res chain seq x y z
N MET A 1 74.84 15.30 -71.78
CA MET A 1 73.36 15.46 -71.79
C MET A 1 72.61 14.73 -70.66
N ILE A 2 73.17 13.64 -70.09
CA ILE A 2 72.46 12.76 -69.13
C ILE A 2 72.30 13.36 -67.71
N LYS A 3 73.28 14.12 -67.19
CA LYS A 3 73.22 14.70 -65.83
C LYS A 3 72.10 15.74 -65.61
N ARG A 4 71.68 16.45 -66.66
CA ARG A 4 70.65 17.51 -66.57
C ARG A 4 69.22 16.94 -66.52
N PHE A 5 69.00 15.76 -67.11
CA PHE A 5 67.73 15.04 -67.06
C PHE A 5 67.48 14.38 -65.70
N ILE A 6 68.52 13.81 -65.08
CA ILE A 6 68.44 13.14 -63.77
C ILE A 6 68.10 14.15 -62.66
N LYS A 7 68.75 15.33 -62.66
CA LYS A 7 68.50 16.39 -61.66
C LYS A 7 67.06 16.93 -61.71
N LYS A 8 66.47 17.06 -62.91
CA LYS A 8 65.09 17.56 -63.11
C LYS A 8 64.03 16.51 -62.74
N ARG A 9 64.33 15.21 -62.93
CA ARG A 9 63.48 14.08 -62.52
C ARG A 9 63.47 13.88 -61.01
N ILE A 10 64.64 13.98 -60.36
CA ILE A 10 64.76 13.90 -58.90
C ILE A 10 64.04 15.08 -58.24
N PHE A 11 64.24 16.32 -58.73
CA PHE A 11 63.54 17.49 -58.17
C PHE A 11 62.01 17.41 -58.29
N ARG A 12 61.48 16.88 -59.41
CA ARG A 12 60.03 16.63 -59.57
C ARG A 12 59.50 15.51 -58.67
N ALA A 13 60.30 14.47 -58.41
CA ALA A 13 59.92 13.39 -57.50
C ALA A 13 59.95 13.86 -56.03
N SER A 14 61.00 14.59 -55.62
CA SER A 14 61.13 15.18 -54.29
C SER A 14 60.00 16.20 -54.00
N PHE A 15 59.64 17.04 -54.97
CA PHE A 15 58.54 18.00 -54.82
C PHE A 15 57.17 17.30 -54.70
N ARG A 16 56.94 16.20 -55.40
CA ARG A 16 55.71 15.39 -55.27
C ARG A 16 55.62 14.67 -53.93
N ILE A 17 56.74 14.18 -53.39
CA ILE A 17 56.78 13.53 -52.06
C ILE A 17 56.54 14.55 -50.95
N ILE A 18 57.10 15.77 -51.07
CA ILE A 18 56.84 16.86 -50.11
C ILE A 18 55.38 17.30 -50.15
N ILE A 19 54.78 17.45 -51.33
CA ILE A 19 53.35 17.77 -51.45
C ILE A 19 52.49 16.64 -50.88
N LEU A 20 52.82 15.37 -51.16
CA LEU A 20 52.08 14.23 -50.62
C LEU A 20 52.20 14.14 -49.09
N SER A 21 53.37 14.46 -48.53
CA SER A 21 53.60 14.53 -47.08
C SER A 21 52.85 15.70 -46.43
N ILE A 22 52.79 16.86 -47.09
CA ILE A 22 52.01 18.02 -46.63
C ILE A 22 50.51 17.70 -46.67
N VAL A 23 50.02 17.08 -47.75
CA VAL A 23 48.63 16.62 -47.88
C VAL A 23 48.30 15.54 -46.85
N LEU A 24 49.19 14.58 -46.58
CA LEU A 24 49.01 13.59 -45.50
C LEU A 24 49.01 14.22 -44.10
N SER A 25 49.84 15.24 -43.85
CA SER A 25 49.83 15.97 -42.57
C SER A 25 48.64 16.91 -42.39
N ILE A 26 48.04 17.38 -43.49
CA ILE A 26 46.78 18.14 -43.46
C ILE A 26 45.59 17.19 -43.25
N LEU A 27 45.68 15.94 -43.72
CA LEU A 27 44.64 14.91 -43.53
C LEU A 27 44.71 14.23 -42.15
N SER A 28 45.83 14.29 -41.42
CA SER A 28 45.97 13.57 -40.14
C SER A 28 45.41 14.29 -38.91
N ASN A 29 44.84 15.50 -39.06
CA ASN A 29 44.31 16.29 -37.93
C ASN A 29 42.91 16.87 -38.17
N TYR A 30 42.16 16.35 -39.15
CA TYR A 30 40.71 16.57 -39.13
C TYR A 30 40.10 15.57 -38.15
N ILE A 31 40.16 15.90 -36.86
CA ILE A 31 39.12 15.43 -35.95
C ILE A 31 37.86 16.09 -36.50
N VAL A 32 37.02 15.28 -37.14
CA VAL A 32 35.71 15.75 -37.59
C VAL A 32 35.00 16.19 -36.33
N ALA A 33 34.63 17.47 -36.25
CA ALA A 33 33.93 17.98 -35.09
C ALA A 33 32.64 17.16 -34.92
N THR A 34 32.48 16.59 -33.73
CA THR A 34 31.36 15.70 -33.43
C THR A 34 30.52 16.31 -32.32
N PRO A 35 29.19 16.40 -32.47
CA PRO A 35 28.36 16.87 -31.39
C PRO A 35 28.47 15.91 -30.19
N PRO A 36 28.35 16.42 -28.95
CA PRO A 36 28.27 15.59 -27.76
C PRO A 36 27.16 14.54 -27.89
N ASN A 37 27.38 13.34 -27.37
CA ASN A 37 26.39 12.27 -27.40
C ASN A 37 25.87 11.95 -26.00
N ILE A 38 24.56 12.08 -25.80
CA ILE A 38 23.89 11.73 -24.54
C ILE A 38 23.50 10.26 -24.62
N THR A 39 24.14 9.40 -23.83
CA THR A 39 23.98 7.95 -23.91
C THR A 39 22.94 7.39 -22.95
N ASP A 40 22.74 8.05 -21.81
CA ASP A 40 21.73 7.65 -20.83
C ASP A 40 21.25 8.86 -20.00
N VAL A 41 20.00 8.79 -19.54
CA VAL A 41 19.37 9.80 -18.69
C VAL A 41 18.45 9.10 -17.70
N TRP A 42 18.63 9.38 -16.42
CA TRP A 42 17.79 8.81 -15.37
C TRP A 42 17.58 9.81 -14.23
N GLN A 43 16.64 9.49 -13.33
CA GLN A 43 16.31 10.34 -12.20
C GLN A 43 16.14 9.56 -10.90
N PHE A 44 16.28 10.25 -9.77
CA PHE A 44 15.94 9.74 -8.45
C PHE A 44 15.19 10.78 -7.62
N PRO A 45 14.02 10.46 -7.04
CA PRO A 45 13.28 9.19 -7.18
C PRO A 45 12.74 8.97 -8.61
N PRO A 46 12.45 7.71 -9.01
CA PRO A 46 12.31 7.35 -10.43
C PRO A 46 11.01 7.81 -11.11
N LEU A 47 10.03 8.36 -10.37
CA LEU A 47 8.72 8.63 -10.96
C LEU A 47 7.99 9.83 -10.38
N TRP A 48 8.05 10.03 -9.06
CA TRP A 48 7.29 11.09 -8.42
C TRP A 48 7.96 11.66 -7.18
N ILE A 49 7.64 12.92 -6.89
CA ILE A 49 8.03 13.63 -5.67
C ILE A 49 6.82 14.40 -5.11
N PRO A 50 6.77 14.65 -3.79
CA PRO A 50 5.85 15.62 -3.22
C PRO A 50 6.09 17.03 -3.76
N THR A 51 5.06 17.87 -3.80
CA THR A 51 5.21 19.31 -4.11
C THR A 51 6.21 19.97 -3.16
N ASN A 52 7.10 20.80 -3.72
CA ASN A 52 8.22 21.48 -3.06
C ASN A 52 9.39 20.59 -2.63
N ASN A 53 9.46 19.35 -3.14
CA ASN A 53 10.62 18.49 -2.95
C ASN A 53 11.52 18.47 -4.20
N ASN A 54 12.74 17.98 -4.00
CA ASN A 54 13.74 17.88 -5.06
C ASN A 54 13.75 16.47 -5.68
N ILE A 55 13.95 16.45 -7.00
CA ILE A 55 14.41 15.30 -7.76
C ILE A 55 15.87 15.53 -8.16
N THR A 56 16.67 14.47 -8.23
CA THR A 56 18.00 14.53 -8.82
C THR A 56 17.95 13.89 -10.19
N ILE A 57 18.39 14.61 -11.22
CA ILE A 57 18.44 14.15 -12.61
C ILE A 57 19.91 13.93 -12.96
N TYR A 58 20.17 12.82 -13.65
CA TYR A 58 21.48 12.35 -14.04
C TYR A 58 21.54 12.16 -15.55
N ALA A 59 22.73 12.34 -16.12
CA ALA A 59 22.99 12.10 -17.54
C ALA A 59 24.42 11.62 -17.79
N ASP A 60 24.54 10.68 -18.71
CA ASP A 60 25.81 10.25 -19.29
C ASP A 60 26.02 10.92 -20.63
N VAL A 61 27.10 11.69 -20.74
CA VAL A 61 27.45 12.44 -21.94
C VAL A 61 28.87 12.10 -22.35
N ILE A 62 29.02 11.61 -23.57
CA ILE A 62 30.30 11.25 -24.18
C ILE A 62 30.56 12.20 -25.33
N ASP A 63 31.78 12.69 -25.40
CA ASP A 63 32.24 13.56 -26.46
C ASP A 63 33.52 13.00 -27.06
N ILE A 64 33.51 12.68 -28.35
CA ILE A 64 34.53 11.83 -28.98
C ILE A 64 35.81 12.62 -29.28
N ASP A 65 35.66 13.89 -29.61
CA ASP A 65 36.71 14.86 -29.85
C ASP A 65 37.18 15.59 -28.59
N GLY A 66 36.46 15.43 -27.47
CA GLY A 66 36.93 15.74 -26.12
C GLY A 66 36.93 17.24 -25.79
N ASN A 67 36.10 18.00 -26.47
CA ASN A 67 35.87 19.44 -26.32
C ASN A 67 34.51 19.77 -25.69
N LEU A 68 33.85 18.83 -25.00
CA LEU A 68 32.62 19.07 -24.24
C LEU A 68 32.77 20.30 -23.33
N ASN A 69 31.84 21.24 -23.45
CA ASN A 69 31.86 22.48 -22.70
C ASN A 69 30.92 22.41 -21.48
N THR A 70 29.64 22.12 -21.72
CA THR A 70 28.62 22.15 -20.67
C THR A 70 27.43 21.26 -20.99
N VAL A 71 26.70 20.90 -19.94
CA VAL A 71 25.48 20.10 -20.02
C VAL A 71 24.39 20.82 -19.21
N PHE A 72 23.23 20.96 -19.83
CA PHE A 72 22.07 21.65 -19.30
C PHE A 72 20.86 20.73 -19.18
N LEU A 73 19.94 21.13 -18.30
CA LEU A 73 18.61 20.57 -18.15
C LEU A 73 17.58 21.60 -18.63
N ASP A 74 16.69 21.16 -19.52
CA ASP A 74 15.48 21.90 -19.90
C ASP A 74 14.25 21.23 -19.26
N VAL A 75 13.37 22.00 -18.62
CA VAL A 75 12.15 21.51 -17.96
C VAL A 75 10.91 22.29 -18.38
N ILE A 76 9.90 21.57 -18.86
CA ILE A 76 8.55 22.05 -19.15
C ILE A 76 7.66 21.74 -17.94
N LYS A 77 7.16 22.78 -17.30
CA LYS A 77 6.25 22.69 -16.15
C LYS A 77 4.83 22.31 -16.57
N PRO A 78 3.98 21.82 -15.64
CA PRO A 78 2.58 21.46 -15.92
C PRO A 78 1.72 22.61 -16.49
N ASN A 79 2.11 23.86 -16.23
CA ASN A 79 1.44 25.05 -16.74
C ASN A 79 1.98 25.53 -18.09
N GLY A 80 2.89 24.78 -18.72
CA GLY A 80 3.52 25.10 -19.99
C GLY A 80 4.66 26.13 -19.92
N ILE A 81 5.08 26.55 -18.72
CA ILE A 81 6.26 27.42 -18.57
C ILE A 81 7.53 26.57 -18.65
N ASN A 82 8.52 27.05 -19.39
CA ASN A 82 9.81 26.37 -19.53
C ASN A 82 10.86 27.02 -18.62
N ASP A 83 11.60 26.19 -17.90
CA ASP A 83 12.91 26.55 -17.36
C ASP A 83 13.96 25.94 -18.29
N THR A 84 14.83 26.74 -18.89
CA THR A 84 15.87 26.27 -19.83
C THR A 84 17.26 26.53 -19.29
N ASP A 85 18.25 25.86 -19.86
CA ASP A 85 19.68 26.10 -19.62
C ASP A 85 20.09 25.96 -18.13
N ILE A 86 19.46 25.02 -17.40
CA ILE A 86 19.82 24.74 -16.01
C ILE A 86 21.11 23.91 -16.00
N GLU A 87 22.22 24.53 -15.63
CA GLU A 87 23.55 23.89 -15.63
C GLU A 87 23.62 22.64 -14.74
N MET A 88 24.06 21.53 -15.32
CA MET A 88 24.37 20.29 -14.62
C MET A 88 25.84 20.26 -14.19
N ARG A 89 26.14 19.53 -13.12
CA ARG A 89 27.51 19.42 -12.60
C ARG A 89 28.01 17.98 -12.70
N LEU A 90 29.19 17.81 -13.29
CA LEU A 90 29.89 16.53 -13.31
C LEU A 90 30.35 16.14 -11.91
N MET A 91 29.86 15.01 -11.40
CA MET A 91 30.18 14.54 -10.05
C MET A 91 30.06 13.02 -9.96
N GLY A 92 31.21 12.35 -9.82
CA GLY A 92 31.26 10.89 -9.63
C GLY A 92 31.21 10.07 -10.91
N GLY A 93 31.40 10.71 -12.07
CA GLY A 93 31.31 10.07 -13.40
C GLY A 93 30.16 10.64 -14.22
N ASP A 94 29.09 11.07 -13.55
CA ASP A 94 27.84 11.45 -14.20
C ASP A 94 27.55 12.94 -14.04
N TRP A 95 26.87 13.52 -15.03
CA TRP A 95 26.33 14.87 -14.92
C TRP A 95 25.08 14.85 -14.07
N LYS A 96 24.98 15.72 -13.05
CA LYS A 96 23.79 15.77 -12.20
C LYS A 96 23.31 17.17 -11.86
N VAL A 97 22.00 17.28 -11.62
CA VAL A 97 21.34 18.50 -11.15
C VAL A 97 20.17 18.16 -10.22
N GLN A 98 19.95 19.00 -9.21
CA GLN A 98 18.75 18.93 -8.37
C GLN A 98 17.71 19.92 -8.88
N TYR A 99 16.50 19.44 -9.12
CA TYR A 99 15.38 20.25 -9.59
C TYR A 99 14.21 20.19 -8.60
N ASN A 100 13.63 21.33 -8.25
CA ASN A 100 12.53 21.42 -7.29
C ASN A 100 11.17 21.48 -8.00
N GLY A 101 10.31 20.48 -7.72
CA GLY A 101 8.95 20.40 -8.23
C GLY A 101 7.97 21.29 -7.46
N THR A 102 7.81 22.55 -7.87
CA THR A 102 7.00 23.55 -7.14
C THR A 102 5.50 23.53 -7.43
N ARG A 103 5.05 22.88 -8.51
CA ARG A 103 3.65 22.83 -8.92
C ARG A 103 3.20 21.38 -9.07
N ARG A 104 1.93 21.09 -8.83
CA ARG A 104 1.37 19.75 -9.06
C ARG A 104 1.23 19.50 -10.57
N GLY A 105 1.58 18.29 -11.00
CA GLY A 105 1.33 17.79 -12.35
C GLY A 105 2.51 17.05 -12.95
N GLU A 106 2.43 16.78 -14.25
CA GLU A 106 3.50 16.18 -15.03
C GLU A 106 4.52 17.25 -15.43
N TYR A 107 5.79 16.99 -15.12
CA TYR A 107 6.92 17.74 -15.63
C TYR A 107 7.56 16.93 -16.73
N ARG A 108 7.85 17.59 -17.86
CA ARG A 108 8.62 16.98 -18.96
C ARG A 108 9.98 17.63 -19.02
N TYR A 109 11.04 16.86 -19.18
CA TYR A 109 12.39 17.40 -19.24
C TYR A 109 13.25 16.69 -20.27
N ARG A 110 14.36 17.30 -20.65
CA ARG A 110 15.39 16.73 -21.53
C ARG A 110 16.75 17.29 -21.17
N ILE A 111 17.80 16.62 -21.60
CA ILE A 111 19.18 17.05 -21.44
C ILE A 111 19.65 17.71 -22.74
N HIS A 112 20.41 18.78 -22.61
CA HIS A 112 21.01 19.54 -23.71
C HIS A 112 22.52 19.64 -23.46
N ALA A 113 23.33 19.13 -24.37
CA ALA A 113 24.79 19.15 -24.25
C ALA A 113 25.38 20.02 -25.37
N VAL A 114 26.40 20.81 -25.02
CA VAL A 114 27.07 21.76 -25.92
C VAL A 114 28.58 21.61 -25.77
N ASP A 115 29.30 21.60 -26.89
CA ASP A 115 30.76 21.58 -26.90
C ASP A 115 31.37 23.00 -27.02
N MET A 116 32.70 23.10 -27.13
CA MET A 116 33.40 24.38 -27.29
C MET A 116 33.37 24.94 -28.72
N ALA A 117 32.99 24.14 -29.72
CA ALA A 117 32.91 24.55 -31.11
C ALA A 117 31.49 25.02 -31.52
N GLY A 118 30.50 24.77 -30.65
CA GLY A 118 29.11 25.20 -30.78
C GLY A 118 28.16 24.10 -31.26
N GLU A 119 28.62 22.86 -31.32
CA GLU A 119 27.85 21.68 -31.66
C GLU A 119 26.98 21.27 -30.46
N GLU A 120 25.71 20.97 -30.74
CA GLU A 120 24.73 20.69 -29.71
C GLU A 120 24.00 19.37 -29.97
N ASN A 121 23.58 18.72 -28.88
CA ASN A 121 22.72 17.55 -28.93
C ASN A 121 21.69 17.56 -27.80
N TYR A 122 20.56 16.91 -28.05
CA TYR A 122 19.44 16.81 -27.12
C TYR A 122 19.04 15.37 -26.90
N SER A 123 18.71 15.02 -25.66
CA SER A 123 18.08 13.73 -25.37
C SER A 123 16.61 13.73 -25.80
N ASP A 124 16.00 12.54 -25.76
CA ASP A 124 14.54 12.40 -25.73
C ASP A 124 13.93 13.11 -24.51
N TYR A 125 12.60 13.26 -24.54
CA TYR A 125 11.85 13.77 -23.39
C TYR A 125 11.59 12.67 -22.36
N TYR A 126 11.88 13.00 -21.12
CA TYR A 126 11.57 12.22 -19.93
C TYR A 126 10.52 12.95 -19.09
N TYR A 127 9.93 12.26 -18.13
CA TYR A 127 8.91 12.84 -17.26
C TYR A 127 9.05 12.40 -15.82
N PHE A 128 8.60 13.27 -14.91
CA PHE A 128 8.33 12.92 -13.52
C PHE A 128 7.08 13.64 -13.04
N TYR A 129 6.44 13.10 -12.00
CA TYR A 129 5.20 13.64 -11.46
C TYR A 129 5.44 14.35 -10.14
N VAL A 130 4.89 15.55 -10.02
CA VAL A 130 4.80 16.24 -8.73
C VAL A 130 3.39 16.08 -8.20
N LEU A 131 3.28 15.38 -7.07
CA LEU A 131 2.02 15.06 -6.43
C LEU A 131 1.85 15.95 -5.20
N TYR A 132 0.67 16.55 -5.07
CA TYR A 132 0.27 17.12 -3.78
C TYR A 132 -0.25 15.96 -2.93
N LEU A 133 0.53 15.59 -1.92
CA LEU A 133 0.11 14.69 -0.85
C LEU A 133 -0.20 15.57 0.38
N PRO A 134 -1.40 16.18 0.48
CA PRO A 134 -1.88 16.56 1.80
C PRO A 134 -2.02 15.25 2.58
N ASP A 135 -1.68 15.25 3.86
CA ASP A 135 -1.92 14.12 4.77
C ASP A 135 -3.33 13.56 4.51
N GLN A 136 -3.43 12.44 3.78
CA GLN A 136 -4.71 11.87 3.38
C GLN A 136 -5.33 11.15 4.58
N LEU A 137 -5.96 11.93 5.45
CA LEU A 137 -7.04 11.45 6.32
C LEU A 137 -8.32 11.50 5.50
N ASP A 138 -8.61 10.43 4.76
CA ASP A 138 -9.91 10.25 4.12
C ASP A 138 -10.90 9.75 5.18
N LEU A 139 -11.58 10.68 5.85
CA LEU A 139 -12.61 10.36 6.84
C LEU A 139 -13.86 9.88 6.10
N ILE A 140 -13.91 8.59 5.77
CA ILE A 140 -15.10 7.96 5.19
C ILE A 140 -16.11 7.74 6.31
N ASN A 141 -17.19 8.52 6.29
CA ASN A 141 -18.33 8.30 7.18
C ASN A 141 -19.07 7.04 6.72
N VAL A 142 -18.79 5.90 7.35
CA VAL A 142 -19.56 4.67 7.17
C VAL A 142 -20.77 4.72 8.10
N THR A 143 -21.95 4.92 7.54
CA THR A 143 -23.22 4.73 8.27
C THR A 143 -23.64 3.27 8.18
N VAL A 144 -23.45 2.52 9.27
CA VAL A 144 -23.99 1.17 9.41
C VAL A 144 -25.37 1.28 10.08
N ASN A 145 -26.44 1.12 9.29
CA ASN A 145 -27.78 0.96 9.85
C ASN A 145 -28.03 -0.52 10.14
N VAL A 146 -27.81 -0.94 11.39
CA VAL A 146 -28.19 -2.27 11.86
C VAL A 146 -29.61 -2.20 12.40
N ALA A 147 -30.55 -2.96 11.81
CA ALA A 147 -31.88 -3.11 12.39
C ALA A 147 -31.77 -3.81 13.74
N VAL A 148 -32.36 -3.21 14.78
CA VAL A 148 -32.43 -3.78 16.13
C VAL A 148 -33.11 -5.15 16.12
N SER A 149 -32.55 -6.10 16.83
CA SER A 149 -32.94 -7.51 16.89
C SER A 149 -32.76 -8.02 18.32
N CYS A 150 -33.88 -8.41 18.93
CA CYS A 150 -33.94 -9.05 20.23
C CYS A 150 -33.94 -10.57 20.03
N CYS A 151 -32.90 -11.27 20.52
CA CYS A 151 -32.73 -12.71 20.33
C CYS A 151 -32.13 -13.33 21.60
N GLY A 152 -32.69 -14.46 22.03
CA GLY A 152 -32.19 -15.27 23.13
C GLY A 152 -32.11 -16.74 22.72
N ALA A 153 -31.02 -17.42 23.08
CA ALA A 153 -30.82 -18.82 22.75
C ALA A 153 -30.28 -19.60 23.95
N ILE A 154 -30.84 -20.79 24.20
CA ILE A 154 -30.24 -21.75 25.12
C ILE A 154 -29.06 -22.40 24.39
N THR A 155 -27.82 -22.07 24.79
CA THR A 155 -26.61 -22.57 24.15
C THR A 155 -26.21 -23.94 24.65
N PHE A 156 -26.54 -24.25 25.91
CA PHE A 156 -26.25 -25.54 26.52
C PHE A 156 -27.24 -25.87 27.65
N PHE A 157 -27.70 -27.11 27.72
CA PHE A 157 -28.53 -27.61 28.83
C PHE A 157 -28.00 -28.96 29.31
N TYR A 158 -27.35 -28.96 30.47
CA TYR A 158 -26.79 -30.17 31.08
C TYR A 158 -27.83 -30.89 31.91
N VAL A 159 -28.06 -32.16 31.54
CA VAL A 159 -28.88 -33.13 32.26
C VAL A 159 -28.09 -34.44 32.31
N PRO A 160 -27.88 -35.07 33.49
CA PRO A 160 -27.24 -36.37 33.56
C PRO A 160 -28.04 -37.44 32.82
N GLU A 161 -27.36 -38.28 32.03
CA GLU A 161 -28.00 -39.35 31.23
C GLU A 161 -28.73 -40.39 32.10
N LYS A 162 -28.24 -40.61 33.31
CA LYS A 162 -28.81 -41.57 34.26
C LYS A 162 -29.00 -40.91 35.61
N ILE A 163 -30.22 -41.01 36.12
CA ILE A 163 -30.58 -40.53 37.45
C ILE A 163 -30.98 -41.73 38.31
N ILE A 164 -30.27 -41.96 39.41
CA ILE A 164 -30.61 -43.00 40.40
C ILE A 164 -31.41 -42.42 41.57
N GLN A 165 -32.11 -43.28 42.31
CA GLN A 165 -32.88 -42.88 43.47
C GLN A 165 -31.98 -42.44 44.63
N ASN A 166 -32.46 -41.50 45.45
CA ASN A 166 -31.76 -40.95 46.62
C ASN A 166 -30.40 -40.28 46.30
N GLN A 167 -30.30 -39.63 45.14
CA GLN A 167 -29.14 -38.84 44.77
C GLN A 167 -29.47 -37.36 44.63
N THR A 168 -28.42 -36.56 44.64
CA THR A 168 -28.49 -35.13 44.34
C THR A 168 -28.04 -34.92 42.90
N VAL A 169 -28.93 -34.37 42.06
CA VAL A 169 -28.72 -34.12 40.63
C VAL A 169 -28.50 -32.62 40.42
N VAL A 170 -27.51 -32.25 39.63
CA VAL A 170 -27.27 -30.87 39.21
C VAL A 170 -27.74 -30.68 37.77
N PHE A 171 -28.48 -29.60 37.54
CA PHE A 171 -28.87 -29.15 36.21
C PHE A 171 -28.21 -27.79 35.94
N LEU A 172 -27.68 -27.61 34.73
CA LEU A 172 -27.09 -26.35 34.29
C LEU A 172 -27.75 -25.91 32.98
N LEU A 173 -28.20 -24.67 32.92
CA LEU A 173 -28.80 -24.04 31.76
C LEU A 173 -27.99 -22.80 31.39
N PHE A 174 -27.45 -22.78 30.18
CA PHE A 174 -26.73 -21.64 29.61
C PHE A 174 -27.61 -20.95 28.58
N PHE A 175 -27.72 -19.64 28.71
CA PHE A 175 -28.54 -18.80 27.86
C PHE A 175 -27.73 -17.60 27.38
N GLN A 176 -27.73 -17.37 26.08
CA GLN A 176 -27.00 -16.28 25.44
C GLN A 176 -27.97 -15.25 24.84
N ASN A 177 -27.62 -13.98 24.97
CA ASN A 177 -28.20 -12.94 24.12
C ASN A 177 -27.57 -13.02 22.71
N CYS A 178 -28.29 -13.63 21.76
CA CYS A 178 -27.88 -13.72 20.36
C CYS A 178 -28.28 -12.49 19.52
N GLY A 179 -28.90 -11.49 20.15
CA GLY A 179 -29.35 -10.27 19.50
C GLY A 179 -28.25 -9.24 19.34
N ASN A 180 -28.62 -8.08 18.81
CA ASN A 180 -27.75 -6.90 18.73
C ASN A 180 -28.22 -5.77 19.67
N THR A 181 -29.24 -6.02 20.49
CA THR A 181 -29.69 -5.14 21.54
C THR A 181 -29.55 -5.84 22.89
N ARG A 182 -29.37 -5.05 23.95
CA ARG A 182 -29.39 -5.53 25.32
C ARG A 182 -30.76 -6.13 25.66
N LEU A 183 -30.74 -7.23 26.41
CA LEU A 183 -31.90 -7.75 27.12
C LEU A 183 -31.93 -7.07 28.50
N ASP A 184 -33.07 -6.53 28.89
CA ASP A 184 -33.23 -5.87 30.19
C ASP A 184 -33.43 -6.89 31.31
N GLU A 185 -34.18 -7.95 31.00
CA GLU A 185 -34.53 -8.99 31.95
C GLU A 185 -34.53 -10.37 31.28
N LYS A 186 -34.21 -11.37 32.10
CA LYS A 186 -34.38 -12.78 31.77
C LYS A 186 -34.77 -13.57 33.01
N ILE A 187 -35.61 -14.57 32.82
CA ILE A 187 -36.01 -15.51 33.85
C ILE A 187 -35.82 -16.92 33.30
N ASN A 188 -34.92 -17.66 33.93
CA ASN A 188 -34.63 -19.04 33.61
C ASN A 188 -35.55 -19.95 34.41
N ASN A 189 -36.02 -21.03 33.81
CA ASN A 189 -36.85 -22.03 34.44
C ASN A 189 -36.38 -23.43 34.07
N ILE A 190 -36.26 -24.30 35.07
CA ILE A 190 -36.01 -25.73 34.88
C ILE A 190 -37.14 -26.48 35.56
N THR A 191 -37.90 -27.26 34.78
CA THR A 191 -39.03 -28.06 35.27
C THR A 191 -38.77 -29.54 35.05
N ILE A 192 -39.11 -30.36 36.04
CA ILE A 192 -39.04 -31.82 35.96
C ILE A 192 -40.44 -32.39 35.86
N TYR A 193 -40.63 -33.28 34.89
CA TYR A 193 -41.83 -34.09 34.69
C TYR A 193 -41.50 -35.56 34.88
N ASN A 194 -42.47 -36.34 35.35
CA ASN A 194 -42.36 -37.79 35.39
C ASN A 194 -42.72 -38.41 34.02
N GLU A 195 -42.67 -39.73 33.94
CA GLU A 195 -42.99 -40.51 32.75
C GLU A 195 -44.41 -40.30 32.21
N THR A 196 -45.37 -39.91 33.06
CA THR A 196 -46.75 -39.59 32.65
C THR A 196 -46.93 -38.14 32.23
N GLY A 197 -45.85 -37.34 32.17
CA GLY A 197 -45.90 -35.90 31.87
C GLY A 197 -46.46 -35.05 33.02
N SER A 198 -46.61 -35.62 34.22
CA SER A 198 -47.06 -34.91 35.41
C SER A 198 -45.92 -34.12 36.04
N TYR A 199 -46.25 -32.92 36.50
CA TYR A 199 -45.33 -32.02 37.19
C TYR A 199 -44.73 -32.68 38.45
N VAL A 200 -43.41 -32.56 38.60
CA VAL A 200 -42.68 -33.02 39.79
C VAL A 200 -42.18 -31.84 40.61
N THR A 201 -41.46 -30.91 39.98
CA THR A 201 -40.85 -29.73 40.62
C THR A 201 -40.36 -28.72 39.57
N SER A 202 -40.16 -27.47 39.98
CA SER A 202 -39.60 -26.40 39.14
C SER A 202 -38.71 -25.47 39.96
N TRP A 203 -37.74 -24.86 39.29
CA TRP A 203 -36.97 -23.74 39.82
C TRP A 203 -36.95 -22.61 38.80
N SER A 204 -37.19 -21.39 39.28
CA SER A 204 -37.11 -20.17 38.48
C SER A 204 -36.11 -19.20 39.09
N GLY A 205 -35.36 -18.48 38.26
CA GLY A 205 -34.46 -17.44 38.75
C GLY A 205 -33.77 -16.62 37.66
N PRO A 206 -33.14 -15.51 38.04
CA PRO A 206 -32.51 -14.59 37.10
C PRO A 206 -31.22 -15.13 36.49
N GLY A 207 -30.68 -16.24 37.01
CA GLY A 207 -29.36 -16.75 36.63
C GLY A 207 -28.22 -15.85 37.12
N SER A 208 -27.03 -16.13 36.63
CA SER A 208 -25.82 -15.33 36.84
C SER A 208 -25.23 -14.94 35.47
N PRO A 209 -24.98 -13.66 35.18
CA PRO A 209 -25.33 -12.49 35.99
C PRO A 209 -26.85 -12.32 36.14
N ALA A 210 -27.31 -11.72 37.24
CA ALA A 210 -28.71 -11.42 37.45
C ALA A 210 -29.17 -10.22 36.59
N GLY A 211 -30.44 -10.19 36.19
CA GLY A 211 -31.01 -9.08 35.40
C GLY A 211 -30.78 -9.25 33.91
N GLY A 212 -30.40 -8.17 33.23
CA GLY A 212 -30.20 -8.14 31.78
C GLY A 212 -28.98 -8.92 31.27
N LEU A 213 -28.80 -8.89 29.96
CA LEU A 213 -27.60 -9.38 29.26
C LEU A 213 -27.29 -8.46 28.08
N ASP A 214 -26.06 -7.98 28.00
CA ASP A 214 -25.59 -7.25 26.82
C ASP A 214 -25.43 -8.21 25.62
N PRO A 215 -25.39 -7.71 24.37
CA PRO A 215 -25.23 -8.55 23.19
C PRO A 215 -24.03 -9.50 23.30
N MET A 216 -24.23 -10.75 22.91
CA MET A 216 -23.27 -11.86 23.00
C MET A 216 -22.90 -12.33 24.41
N GLU A 217 -23.40 -11.69 25.47
CA GLU A 217 -23.19 -12.20 26.83
C GLU A 217 -24.00 -13.47 27.10
N GLU A 218 -23.43 -14.31 27.96
CA GLU A 218 -24.06 -15.54 28.44
C GLU A 218 -24.42 -15.43 29.92
N SER A 219 -25.48 -16.14 30.27
CA SER A 219 -25.87 -16.40 31.64
C SER A 219 -25.98 -17.87 31.92
N VAL A 220 -25.63 -18.24 33.14
CA VAL A 220 -25.80 -19.59 33.67
C VAL A 220 -26.85 -19.58 34.78
N PHE A 221 -27.79 -20.51 34.68
CA PHE A 221 -28.73 -20.84 35.75
C PHE A 221 -28.51 -22.30 36.14
N TRP A 222 -28.40 -22.56 37.44
CA TRP A 222 -28.23 -23.90 37.95
C TRP A 222 -29.19 -24.18 39.08
N THR A 223 -29.55 -25.45 39.20
CA THR A 223 -30.37 -25.92 40.30
C THR A 223 -29.99 -27.34 40.69
N ILE A 224 -30.43 -27.72 41.88
CA ILE A 224 -30.14 -29.00 42.50
C ILE A 224 -31.46 -29.69 42.81
N TRP A 225 -31.58 -30.93 42.35
CA TRP A 225 -32.74 -31.78 42.62
C TRP A 225 -32.34 -32.98 43.47
N SER A 226 -32.99 -33.13 44.63
CA SER A 226 -32.89 -34.35 45.43
C SER A 226 -33.95 -35.37 44.97
N THR A 227 -33.51 -36.56 44.57
CA THR A 227 -34.40 -37.66 44.17
C THR A 227 -34.85 -38.52 45.35
N VAL A 228 -34.60 -38.07 46.59
CA VAL A 228 -35.02 -38.78 47.80
C VAL A 228 -36.55 -38.90 47.85
N GLY A 229 -37.04 -40.14 48.02
CA GLY A 229 -38.46 -40.45 48.08
C GLY A 229 -39.21 -40.30 46.75
N LYS A 230 -38.51 -40.15 45.63
CA LYS A 230 -39.13 -40.13 44.29
C LYS A 230 -39.27 -41.56 43.75
N PRO A 231 -40.39 -41.89 43.08
CA PRO A 231 -40.59 -43.19 42.44
C PRO A 231 -39.47 -43.54 41.45
N ILE A 232 -39.23 -44.83 41.23
CA ILE A 232 -38.38 -45.29 40.13
C ILE A 232 -39.18 -45.13 38.84
N GLY A 233 -38.60 -44.48 37.84
CA GLY A 233 -39.23 -44.23 36.55
C GLY A 233 -38.42 -43.26 35.70
N ASN A 234 -38.92 -42.98 34.50
CA ASN A 234 -38.30 -41.98 33.63
C ASN A 234 -38.75 -40.58 34.03
N TYR A 235 -37.81 -39.63 33.93
CA TYR A 235 -38.06 -38.22 34.19
C TYR A 235 -37.53 -37.40 33.02
N SER A 236 -38.23 -36.32 32.70
CA SER A 236 -37.85 -35.36 31.68
C SER A 236 -37.56 -34.02 32.33
N ALA A 237 -36.41 -33.42 32.00
CA ALA A 237 -36.08 -32.06 32.39
C ALA A 237 -36.31 -31.13 31.20
N VAL A 238 -37.00 -30.01 31.45
CA VAL A 238 -37.29 -28.99 30.44
C VAL A 238 -36.69 -27.68 30.92
N GLY A 239 -35.75 -27.15 30.14
CA GLY A 239 -35.19 -25.81 30.31
C GLY A 239 -35.98 -24.81 29.46
N PHE A 240 -36.38 -23.69 30.07
CA PHE A 240 -37.12 -22.62 29.43
C PHE A 240 -36.57 -21.28 29.90
N VAL A 241 -36.50 -20.29 29.00
CA VAL A 241 -36.03 -18.95 29.34
C VAL A 241 -36.98 -17.92 28.74
N GLU A 242 -37.54 -17.08 29.61
CA GLU A 242 -38.26 -15.87 29.22
C GLU A 242 -37.27 -14.72 29.22
N TYR A 243 -37.32 -13.88 28.20
CA TYR A 243 -36.45 -12.73 28.09
C TYR A 243 -37.20 -11.54 27.50
N PHE A 244 -36.74 -10.36 27.86
CA PHE A 244 -37.36 -9.10 27.48
C PHE A 244 -36.28 -8.04 27.24
N GLY A 245 -36.49 -7.19 26.25
CA GLY A 245 -35.64 -6.03 25.98
C GLY A 245 -36.48 -4.89 25.38
N LEU A 246 -36.38 -3.72 25.98
CA LEU A 246 -36.95 -2.47 25.49
C LEU A 246 -36.03 -1.90 24.42
N ILE A 247 -36.64 -1.58 23.29
CA ILE A 247 -35.99 -0.84 22.22
C ILE A 247 -36.55 0.57 22.28
N SER A 248 -35.76 1.51 22.79
CA SER A 248 -36.04 2.94 22.65
C SER A 248 -35.27 3.47 21.44
N ASN A 249 -35.97 4.15 20.52
CA ASN A 249 -35.29 4.97 19.52
C ASN A 249 -34.62 6.14 20.26
N GLU A 250 -33.28 6.19 20.23
CA GLU A 250 -32.59 7.43 20.56
C GLU A 250 -32.87 8.43 19.43
N THR A 251 -33.66 9.46 19.75
CA THR A 251 -33.94 10.61 18.88
C THR A 251 -32.82 11.62 18.90
#